data_AF-A0A416TYB4-F1
#
_entry.id   AF-A0A416TYB4-F1
#
_cell.length_a   1.000
_cell.length_b   1.000
_cell.length_c   1.000
_cell.angle_alpha   90.00
_cell.angle_beta   90.00
_cell.angle_gamma   90.00
#
_symmetry.space_group_name_H-M   'P 1'
#
loop_
_entity.id
_entity.type
_entity.pdbx_description
1 polymer ?
#
loop_
_entity_poly.entity_id
_entity_poly.type
_entity_poly.pdbx_seq_one_letter_code
_entity_poly.pdbx_strand_id
1 'polypeptide(L)'
;MKMYILNEKDYIRSVLASKKKPEDLSIGYLIVLTAKYYYINNENIEKKQLVEIVTNKISDMMIYGYQEYKWIHKIENVCDIFYDSEKDKKSKQKEEINGKDKQFRELKYVPIYQEEIDLINSLPNDRQKKFMFTLYAVARYMDSDGWINKKDLRGLSEIFKLANITLTSDKKNELLHDLYKNGYIYFGKQIDNLNIRVNLAESDNVAYKIKEFSNLGNQYIGNFKKGYRQCANPSCGKRVKMTAPNRIYCSKCAEEIDREKAKDRMKKLRNHKMFEADSMKNA
;
A
#
# COMPACT_ATOMS: atom_id res chain seq x y z
N MET A 1 -1.25 0.53 -8.02
CA MET A 1 -0.99 1.02 -6.67
C MET A 1 0.30 0.35 -6.20
N LYS A 2 1.37 1.09 -5.88
CA LYS A 2 2.50 0.46 -5.16
C LYS A 2 2.08 0.30 -3.70
N MET A 3 1.92 -0.95 -3.28
CA MET A 3 1.61 -1.29 -1.90
C MET A 3 2.89 -1.18 -1.06
N TYR A 4 2.77 -0.54 0.09
CA TYR A 4 3.83 -0.44 1.10
C TYR A 4 3.66 -1.60 2.07
N ILE A 5 4.51 -2.62 1.93
CA ILE A 5 4.45 -3.83 2.74
C ILE A 5 5.58 -3.75 3.76
N LEU A 6 5.24 -3.67 5.05
CA LEU A 6 6.27 -3.61 6.09
C LEU A 6 6.94 -4.96 6.29
N ASN A 7 6.16 -6.05 6.32
CA ASN A 7 6.66 -7.41 6.41
C ASN A 7 6.26 -8.21 5.17
N GLU A 8 7.16 -8.27 4.19
CA GLU A 8 6.98 -8.99 2.93
C GLU A 8 6.80 -10.50 3.16
N LYS A 9 7.51 -11.08 4.13
CA LYS A 9 7.53 -12.53 4.41
C LYS A 9 6.19 -13.03 4.93
N ASP A 10 5.67 -12.37 5.97
CA ASP A 10 4.35 -12.71 6.52
C ASP A 10 3.24 -12.44 5.51
N TYR A 11 3.38 -11.34 4.77
CA TYR A 11 2.44 -10.98 3.72
C TYR A 11 2.35 -12.05 2.64
N ILE A 12 3.47 -12.44 2.02
CA ILE A 12 3.46 -13.44 0.93
C ILE A 12 3.00 -14.81 1.43
N ARG A 13 3.34 -15.20 2.66
CA ARG A 13 2.85 -16.44 3.27
C ARG A 13 1.32 -16.48 3.34
N SER A 14 0.69 -15.38 3.76
CA SER A 14 -0.78 -15.27 3.81
C SER A 14 -1.42 -15.33 2.42
N VAL A 15 -0.80 -14.69 1.42
CA VAL A 15 -1.27 -14.69 0.03
C VAL A 15 -1.22 -16.10 -0.55
N LEU A 16 -0.07 -16.78 -0.43
CA LEU A 16 0.11 -18.16 -0.91
C LEU A 16 -0.87 -19.14 -0.26
N ALA A 17 -1.14 -18.98 1.05
CA ALA A 17 -2.12 -19.81 1.76
C ALA A 17 -3.55 -19.59 1.26
N SER A 18 -3.92 -18.33 0.95
CA SER A 18 -5.26 -17.99 0.46
C SER A 18 -5.52 -18.42 -0.98
N LYS A 19 -4.45 -18.65 -1.77
CA LYS A 19 -4.48 -18.87 -3.23
C LYS A 19 -5.27 -17.79 -3.99
N LYS A 20 -5.36 -16.58 -3.43
CA LYS A 20 -6.05 -15.45 -4.05
C LYS A 20 -5.08 -14.31 -4.23
N LYS A 21 -5.05 -13.76 -5.44
CA LYS A 21 -4.30 -12.55 -5.73
C LYS A 21 -4.95 -11.34 -5.01
N PRO A 22 -4.17 -10.58 -4.21
CA PRO A 22 -4.65 -9.32 -3.66
C PRO A 22 -4.90 -8.27 -4.75
N GLU A 23 -6.00 -7.52 -4.65
CA GLU A 23 -6.40 -6.51 -5.64
C GLU A 23 -5.35 -5.41 -5.83
N ASP A 24 -4.76 -4.95 -4.73
CA ASP A 24 -3.81 -3.81 -4.73
C ASP A 24 -2.37 -4.21 -5.05
N LEU A 25 -2.06 -5.51 -5.14
CA LEU A 25 -0.73 -6.02 -5.45
C LEU A 25 -0.56 -6.16 -6.97
N SER A 26 0.54 -5.70 -7.56
CA SER A 26 0.79 -5.97 -8.99
C SER A 26 1.20 -7.44 -9.22
N ILE A 27 0.86 -8.03 -10.37
CA ILE A 27 1.31 -9.40 -10.71
C ILE A 27 2.85 -9.46 -10.73
N GLY A 28 3.51 -8.44 -11.29
CA GLY A 28 4.97 -8.38 -11.32
C GLY A 28 5.61 -8.43 -9.93
N TYR A 29 5.05 -7.71 -8.95
CA TYR A 29 5.58 -7.74 -7.57
C TYR A 29 5.19 -9.03 -6.83
N LEU A 30 4.02 -9.60 -7.12
CA LEU A 30 3.64 -10.92 -6.62
C LEU A 30 4.62 -12.01 -7.08
N ILE A 31 5.05 -11.97 -8.35
CA ILE A 31 6.09 -12.86 -8.90
C ILE A 31 7.39 -12.70 -8.10
N VAL A 32 7.84 -11.46 -7.86
CA VAL A 32 9.04 -11.18 -7.05
C VAL A 32 8.94 -11.78 -5.65
N LEU A 33 7.85 -11.52 -4.92
CA LEU A 33 7.68 -12.04 -3.57
C LEU A 33 7.58 -13.57 -3.54
N THR A 34 6.92 -14.17 -4.54
CA THR A 34 6.80 -15.63 -4.66
C THR A 34 8.16 -16.25 -4.91
N ALA A 35 8.95 -15.70 -5.84
CA ALA A 35 10.30 -16.18 -6.12
C ALA A 35 11.21 -16.08 -4.89
N LYS A 36 11.21 -14.93 -4.19
CA LYS A 36 11.93 -14.77 -2.90
C LYS A 36 11.54 -15.86 -1.89
N TYR A 37 10.23 -16.12 -1.75
CA TYR A 37 9.72 -17.06 -0.75
C TYR A 37 10.24 -18.47 -0.99
N TYR A 38 10.17 -18.97 -2.22
CA TYR A 38 10.63 -20.32 -2.52
C TYR A 38 12.15 -20.41 -2.58
N TYR A 39 12.85 -19.40 -3.09
CA TYR A 39 14.30 -19.39 -3.08
C TYR A 39 14.87 -19.44 -1.66
N ILE A 40 14.36 -18.62 -0.73
CA ILE A 40 14.84 -18.55 0.65
C ILE A 40 14.51 -19.82 1.46
N ASN A 41 13.35 -20.45 1.21
CA ASN A 41 12.90 -21.60 2.00
C ASN A 41 13.30 -22.97 1.41
N ASN A 42 14.02 -23.02 0.29
CA ASN A 42 14.47 -24.28 -0.31
C ASN A 42 15.98 -24.20 -0.55
N GLU A 43 16.74 -24.93 0.25
CA GLU A 43 18.19 -25.02 0.07
C GLU A 43 18.53 -25.70 -1.27
N ASN A 44 19.51 -25.15 -1.99
CA ASN A 44 20.03 -25.69 -3.25
C ASN A 44 18.98 -25.87 -4.36
N ILE A 45 17.86 -25.15 -4.31
CA ILE A 45 16.90 -25.13 -5.41
C ILE A 45 17.57 -24.64 -6.69
N GLU A 46 17.39 -25.37 -7.80
CA GLU A 46 17.90 -24.95 -9.10
C GLU A 46 17.01 -23.87 -9.72
N LYS A 47 17.60 -23.00 -10.56
CA LYS A 47 16.85 -21.95 -11.26
C LYS A 47 15.63 -22.49 -12.00
N LYS A 48 15.79 -23.61 -12.74
CA LYS A 48 14.70 -24.21 -13.52
C LYS A 48 13.54 -24.65 -12.63
N GLN A 49 13.86 -25.25 -11.48
CA GLN A 49 12.88 -25.64 -10.47
C GLN A 49 12.18 -24.41 -9.86
N LEU A 50 12.92 -23.33 -9.56
CA LEU A 50 12.33 -22.10 -9.04
C LEU A 50 11.34 -21.48 -10.05
N VAL A 51 11.71 -21.40 -11.33
CA VAL A 51 10.84 -20.89 -12.41
C VAL A 51 9.55 -21.72 -12.50
N GLU A 52 9.67 -23.05 -12.47
CA GLU A 52 8.52 -23.96 -12.50
C GLU A 52 7.60 -23.75 -11.29
N ILE A 53 8.17 -23.71 -10.07
CA ILE A 53 7.39 -23.49 -8.85
C ILE A 53 6.66 -22.14 -8.89
N VAL A 54 7.34 -21.06 -9.26
CA VAL A 54 6.73 -19.73 -9.34
C VAL A 54 5.62 -19.72 -10.38
N THR A 55 5.85 -20.32 -11.55
CA THR A 55 4.85 -20.41 -12.63
C THR A 55 3.59 -21.12 -12.13
N ASN A 56 3.74 -22.31 -11.55
CA ASN A 56 2.63 -23.09 -11.01
C ASN A 56 1.87 -22.32 -9.93
N LYS A 57 2.57 -21.65 -9.00
CA LYS A 57 1.93 -20.89 -7.91
C LYS A 57 1.17 -19.67 -8.40
N ILE A 58 1.63 -18.99 -9.45
CA ILE A 58 0.90 -17.86 -10.03
C ILE A 58 -0.34 -18.37 -10.79
N SER A 59 -0.21 -19.46 -11.55
CA SER A 59 -1.32 -20.09 -12.27
C SER A 59 -2.43 -20.60 -11.32
N ASP A 60 -2.05 -21.15 -10.15
CA ASP A 60 -2.98 -21.60 -9.11
C ASP A 60 -3.87 -20.48 -8.51
N MET A 61 -3.49 -19.20 -8.65
CA MET A 61 -4.20 -18.08 -8.00
C MET A 61 -5.45 -17.59 -8.74
N MET A 62 -5.88 -18.29 -9.80
CA MET A 62 -7.12 -18.00 -10.56
C MET A 62 -7.25 -16.51 -10.97
N ILE A 63 -6.16 -15.93 -11.44
CA ILE A 63 -6.11 -14.51 -11.81
C ILE A 63 -6.87 -14.31 -13.13
N TYR A 64 -7.95 -13.54 -13.11
CA TYR A 64 -8.74 -13.25 -14.31
C TYR A 64 -7.88 -12.64 -15.43
N GLY A 65 -7.94 -13.25 -16.62
CA GLY A 65 -7.19 -12.80 -17.80
C GLY A 65 -5.68 -13.09 -17.75
N TYR A 66 -5.19 -13.87 -16.79
CA TYR A 66 -3.80 -14.31 -16.77
C TYR A 66 -3.49 -15.24 -17.95
N GLN A 67 -2.36 -14.99 -18.59
CA GLN A 67 -1.86 -15.76 -19.72
C GLN A 67 -0.38 -16.03 -19.49
N GLU A 68 -0.03 -17.28 -19.18
CA GLU A 68 1.31 -17.67 -18.75
C GLU A 68 2.42 -17.21 -19.71
N TYR A 69 2.22 -17.39 -21.02
CA TYR A 69 3.20 -16.99 -22.04
C TYR A 69 3.55 -15.49 -22.02
N LYS A 70 2.66 -14.62 -21.52
CA LYS A 70 2.94 -13.17 -21.37
C LYS A 70 3.83 -12.87 -20.17
N TRP A 71 3.85 -13.76 -19.18
CA TRP A 71 4.52 -13.55 -17.90
C TRP A 71 5.73 -14.44 -17.70
N ILE A 72 5.89 -15.52 -18.47
CA ILE A 72 6.99 -16.48 -18.31
C ILE A 72 8.36 -15.81 -18.36
N HIS A 73 8.60 -14.93 -19.35
CA HIS A 73 9.83 -14.16 -19.43
C HIS A 73 10.03 -13.24 -18.22
N LYS A 74 8.97 -12.70 -17.63
CA LYS A 74 9.08 -11.90 -16.41
C LYS A 74 9.46 -12.78 -15.21
N ILE A 75 8.91 -13.99 -15.12
CA ILE A 75 9.24 -14.98 -14.07
C ILE A 75 10.70 -15.40 -14.19
N GLU A 76 11.16 -15.77 -15.39
CA GLU A 76 12.55 -16.11 -15.68
C GLU A 76 13.51 -14.98 -15.24
N ASN A 77 13.28 -13.76 -15.74
CA ASN A 77 14.08 -12.59 -15.40
C ASN A 77 14.12 -12.29 -13.89
N VAL A 78 13.04 -12.58 -13.15
CA VAL A 78 13.00 -12.41 -11.69
C VAL A 78 13.77 -13.53 -11.00
N CYS A 79 13.70 -14.76 -11.50
CA CYS A 79 14.44 -15.88 -10.93
C CYS A 79 15.94 -15.72 -11.16
N ASP A 80 16.36 -15.16 -12.30
CA ASP A 80 17.76 -14.87 -12.64
C ASP A 80 18.48 -14.08 -11.57
N ILE A 81 17.80 -13.08 -11.00
CA ILE A 81 18.29 -12.21 -9.91
C ILE A 81 18.95 -13.02 -8.78
N PHE A 82 18.43 -14.20 -8.45
CA PHE A 82 18.91 -15.00 -7.34
C PHE A 82 20.18 -15.80 -7.68
N TYR A 83 20.38 -16.18 -8.94
CA TYR A 83 21.47 -17.05 -9.39
C TYR A 83 22.56 -16.34 -10.18
N ASP A 84 22.32 -15.10 -10.62
CA ASP A 84 23.34 -14.27 -11.26
C ASP A 84 24.49 -14.05 -10.27
N SER A 85 25.65 -14.61 -10.62
CA SER A 85 26.91 -14.37 -9.91
C SER A 85 27.44 -12.98 -10.26
N GLU A 86 28.19 -12.35 -9.35
CA GLU A 86 28.78 -11.02 -9.58
C GLU A 86 29.69 -10.92 -10.83
N LYS A 87 30.00 -12.05 -11.49
CA LYS A 87 30.95 -12.14 -12.61
C LYS A 87 30.36 -11.86 -14.00
N ASP A 88 29.04 -11.86 -14.18
CA ASP A 88 28.40 -11.67 -15.51
C ASP A 88 28.02 -10.21 -15.83
N LYS A 89 28.61 -9.23 -15.14
CA LYS A 89 28.38 -7.78 -15.27
C LYS A 89 28.91 -7.14 -16.58
N LYS A 90 28.95 -7.85 -17.71
CA LYS A 90 29.47 -7.31 -19.00
C LYS A 90 28.42 -6.75 -19.96
N SER A 91 27.13 -6.81 -19.63
CA SER A 91 26.08 -6.16 -20.42
C SER A 91 25.58 -4.88 -19.74
N LYS A 92 25.83 -3.77 -20.45
CA LYS A 92 25.55 -2.38 -20.09
C LYS A 92 24.10 -2.16 -19.61
N GLN A 93 23.94 -1.34 -18.56
CA GLN A 93 22.68 -0.75 -18.02
C GLN A 93 21.74 -1.65 -17.20
N LYS A 94 22.24 -2.40 -16.21
CA LYS A 94 21.38 -2.78 -15.07
C LYS A 94 21.95 -2.18 -13.81
N GLU A 95 21.16 -1.29 -13.19
CA GLU A 95 21.28 -0.87 -11.79
C GLU A 95 21.73 -2.08 -10.97
N GLU A 96 22.74 -1.89 -10.12
CA GLU A 96 23.21 -2.92 -9.19
C GLU A 96 21.99 -3.65 -8.61
N ILE A 97 21.85 -4.94 -8.91
CA ILE A 97 20.93 -5.80 -8.19
C ILE A 97 21.44 -5.78 -6.76
N ASN A 98 20.86 -4.90 -5.96
CA ASN A 98 21.27 -4.68 -4.59
C ASN A 98 20.99 -5.98 -3.82
N GLY A 99 21.88 -6.42 -2.93
CA GLY A 99 21.63 -7.58 -2.07
C GLY A 99 20.29 -7.48 -1.29
N LYS A 100 19.77 -6.25 -1.10
CA LYS A 100 18.42 -5.96 -0.58
C LYS A 100 17.29 -6.60 -1.42
N ASP A 101 17.45 -6.76 -2.73
CA ASP A 101 16.43 -7.37 -3.60
C ASP A 101 16.34 -8.89 -3.42
N LYS A 102 17.37 -9.55 -2.86
CA LYS A 102 17.35 -10.99 -2.56
C LYS A 102 16.68 -11.30 -1.23
N GLN A 103 16.53 -10.32 -0.33
CA GLN A 103 15.98 -10.50 1.01
C GLN A 103 14.55 -9.98 1.12
N PHE A 104 13.82 -10.45 2.13
CA PHE A 104 12.53 -9.86 2.49
C PHE A 104 12.71 -8.60 3.30
N ARG A 105 11.86 -7.61 3.03
CA ARG A 105 11.67 -6.49 3.95
C ARG A 105 10.83 -6.94 5.14
N GLU A 106 11.38 -6.85 6.35
CA GLU A 106 10.74 -7.29 7.59
C GLU A 106 10.75 -6.18 8.66
N LEU A 107 10.11 -5.06 8.35
CA LEU A 107 9.94 -3.93 9.26
C LEU A 107 8.76 -4.18 10.21
N LYS A 108 8.98 -3.97 11.52
CA LYS A 108 7.88 -3.96 12.51
C LYS A 108 7.02 -2.70 12.41
N TYR A 109 7.67 -1.57 12.11
CA TYR A 109 7.04 -0.26 11.93
C TYR A 109 8.03 0.67 11.21
N VAL A 110 7.52 1.77 10.65
CA VAL A 110 8.32 2.90 10.17
C VAL A 110 8.29 4.02 11.22
N PRO A 111 9.45 4.45 11.75
CA PRO A 111 9.52 5.51 12.75
C PRO A 111 9.33 6.88 12.10
N ILE A 112 8.63 7.75 12.81
CA ILE A 112 8.65 9.21 12.61
C ILE A 112 9.14 9.82 13.91
N TYR A 113 10.15 10.69 13.80
CA TYR A 113 10.86 11.24 14.95
C TYR A 113 10.24 12.54 15.44
N GLN A 114 10.52 12.91 16.68
CA GLN A 114 9.93 14.09 17.31
C GLN A 114 10.20 15.38 16.52
N GLU A 115 11.42 15.58 16.04
CA GLU A 115 11.79 16.75 15.22
C GLU A 115 10.94 16.85 13.93
N GLU A 116 10.65 15.72 13.30
CA GLU A 116 9.79 15.66 12.11
C GLU A 116 8.34 16.02 12.48
N ILE A 117 7.84 15.53 13.62
CA ILE A 117 6.51 15.86 14.14
C ILE A 117 6.40 17.34 14.50
N ASP A 118 7.43 17.92 15.12
CA ASP A 118 7.47 19.33 15.50
C ASP A 118 7.44 20.23 14.26
N LEU A 119 8.22 19.89 13.23
CA LEU A 119 8.15 20.54 11.92
C LEU A 119 6.77 20.41 11.29
N ILE A 120 6.17 19.21 11.29
CA ILE A 120 4.82 19.04 10.76
C ILE A 120 3.81 19.90 11.54
N ASN A 121 3.97 20.03 12.85
CA ASN A 121 3.07 20.81 13.69
C ASN A 121 3.19 22.32 13.48
N SER A 122 4.35 22.83 13.07
CA SER A 122 4.55 24.24 12.76
C SER A 122 3.86 24.68 11.45
N LEU A 123 3.52 23.74 10.56
CA LEU A 123 2.87 24.06 9.29
C LEU A 123 1.48 24.70 9.50
N PRO A 124 1.08 25.69 8.69
CA PRO A 124 -0.09 26.53 8.94
C PRO A 124 -1.43 25.81 8.80
N ASN A 125 -1.54 24.78 7.96
CA ASN A 125 -2.83 24.14 7.66
C ASN A 125 -2.77 22.61 7.62
N ASP A 126 -3.89 21.97 7.94
CA ASP A 126 -4.03 20.51 7.98
C ASP A 126 -3.59 19.80 6.71
N ARG A 127 -3.79 20.42 5.53
CA ARG A 127 -3.43 19.78 4.26
C ARG A 127 -1.92 19.66 4.16
N GLN A 128 -1.18 20.73 4.45
CA GLN A 128 0.28 20.71 4.52
C GLN A 128 0.74 19.72 5.59
N LYS A 129 0.14 19.72 6.79
CA LYS A 129 0.48 18.76 7.85
C LYS A 129 0.34 17.30 7.42
N LYS A 130 -0.82 16.95 6.86
CA LYS A 130 -1.12 15.60 6.37
C LYS A 130 -0.17 15.17 5.26
N PHE A 131 0.10 16.09 4.32
CA PHE A 131 0.98 15.80 3.20
C PHE A 131 2.41 15.58 3.67
N MET A 132 2.93 16.48 4.51
CA MET A 132 4.29 16.39 5.03
C MET A 132 4.50 15.12 5.87
N PHE A 133 3.56 14.78 6.77
CA PHE A 133 3.60 13.50 7.49
C PHE A 133 3.67 12.30 6.55
N THR A 134 2.91 12.34 5.46
CA THR A 134 2.90 11.26 4.45
C THR A 134 4.22 11.19 3.69
N LEU A 135 4.84 12.33 3.36
CA LEU A 135 6.16 12.35 2.73
C LEU A 135 7.22 11.73 3.65
N TYR A 136 7.26 12.10 4.93
CA TYR A 136 8.17 11.49 5.90
C TYR A 136 7.98 9.98 6.01
N ALA A 137 6.73 9.53 6.12
CA ALA A 137 6.40 8.10 6.15
C ALA A 137 6.93 7.34 4.92
N VAL A 138 6.70 7.90 3.73
CA VAL A 138 7.14 7.28 2.48
C VAL A 138 8.65 7.32 2.34
N ALA A 139 9.30 8.44 2.64
CA ALA A 139 10.75 8.59 2.57
C ALA A 139 11.48 7.61 3.52
N ARG A 140 11.01 7.50 4.78
CA ARG A 140 11.53 6.54 5.76
C ARG A 140 11.30 5.10 5.34
N TYR A 141 10.16 4.80 4.72
CA TYR A 141 9.92 3.48 4.14
C TYR A 141 10.88 3.19 2.97
N MET A 142 11.09 4.16 2.09
CA MET A 142 11.93 3.97 0.90
C MET A 142 13.40 3.81 1.23
N ASP A 143 13.86 4.31 2.38
CA ASP A 143 15.25 4.18 2.84
C ASP A 143 16.24 4.67 1.75
N SER A 144 15.96 5.86 1.23
CA SER A 144 16.65 6.46 0.08
C SER A 144 17.08 7.90 0.38
N ASP A 145 17.65 8.15 1.56
CA ASP A 145 18.16 9.48 1.97
C ASP A 145 17.13 10.63 1.78
N GLY A 146 15.90 10.37 2.22
CA GLY A 146 14.80 11.34 2.12
C GLY A 146 14.14 11.41 0.74
N TRP A 147 14.66 10.74 -0.29
CA TRP A 147 14.11 10.76 -1.63
C TRP A 147 12.87 9.88 -1.79
N ILE A 148 11.86 10.45 -2.43
CA ILE A 148 10.61 9.81 -2.79
C ILE A 148 10.54 9.78 -4.31
N ASN A 149 10.88 8.62 -4.87
CA ASN A 149 11.02 8.47 -6.31
C ASN A 149 9.67 8.16 -6.97
N LYS A 150 9.09 9.15 -7.64
CA LYS A 150 7.85 9.02 -8.43
C LYS A 150 8.10 9.54 -9.84
N LYS A 151 8.02 8.62 -10.81
CA LYS A 151 8.30 8.90 -12.23
C LYS A 151 7.30 9.90 -12.83
N ASP A 152 6.04 9.85 -12.42
CA ASP A 152 4.96 10.63 -13.06
C ASP A 152 3.93 11.18 -12.06
N LEU A 153 3.02 12.02 -12.57
CA LEU A 153 1.91 12.59 -11.81
C LEU A 153 1.00 11.52 -11.18
N ARG A 154 0.89 10.34 -11.80
CA ARG A 154 0.10 9.23 -11.25
C ARG A 154 0.74 8.71 -9.95
N GLY A 155 2.06 8.53 -9.96
CA GLY A 155 2.83 8.14 -8.77
C GLY A 155 2.71 9.15 -7.63
N LEU A 156 2.77 10.44 -7.95
CA LEU A 156 2.57 11.51 -6.98
C LEU A 156 1.12 11.54 -6.45
N SER A 157 0.13 11.26 -7.30
CA SER A 157 -1.28 11.15 -6.91
C SER A 157 -1.53 10.06 -5.86
N GLU A 158 -0.72 8.98 -5.85
CA GLU A 158 -0.77 7.96 -4.79
C GLU A 158 -0.42 8.55 -3.41
N ILE A 159 0.58 9.44 -3.35
CA ILE A 159 0.99 10.10 -2.11
C ILE A 159 -0.14 11.00 -1.59
N PHE A 160 -0.78 11.76 -2.46
CA PHE A 160 -1.96 12.57 -2.09
C PHE A 160 -3.11 11.71 -1.56
N LYS A 161 -3.35 10.54 -2.14
CA LYS A 161 -4.35 9.59 -1.65
C LYS A 161 -4.01 9.07 -0.25
N LEU A 162 -2.74 8.70 -0.01
CA LEU A 162 -2.27 8.29 1.32
C LEU A 162 -2.41 9.40 2.36
N ALA A 163 -2.15 10.65 1.96
CA ALA A 163 -2.35 11.82 2.80
C ALA A 163 -3.83 12.15 3.05
N ASN A 164 -4.77 11.43 2.42
CA ASN A 164 -6.20 11.73 2.43
C ASN A 164 -6.50 13.18 1.99
N ILE A 165 -5.82 13.64 0.93
CA ILE A 165 -5.98 14.97 0.33
C ILE A 165 -6.56 14.82 -1.07
N THR A 166 -7.72 15.42 -1.28
CA THR A 166 -8.37 15.52 -2.60
C THR A 166 -8.28 16.97 -3.07
N LEU A 167 -7.53 17.19 -4.15
CA LEU A 167 -7.30 18.50 -4.77
C LEU A 167 -7.25 18.33 -6.30
N THR A 168 -7.56 19.41 -7.02
CA THR A 168 -7.31 19.51 -8.47
C THR A 168 -5.80 19.51 -8.76
N SER A 169 -5.41 19.30 -10.02
CA SER A 169 -3.99 19.28 -10.40
C SER A 169 -3.29 20.59 -10.03
N ASP A 170 -3.92 21.73 -10.33
CA ASP A 170 -3.34 23.05 -10.05
C ASP A 170 -3.16 23.28 -8.56
N LYS A 171 -4.15 22.91 -7.74
CA LYS A 171 -4.05 23.00 -6.28
C LYS A 171 -3.02 22.05 -5.67
N LYS A 172 -2.73 20.91 -6.31
CA LYS A 172 -1.61 20.05 -5.89
C LYS A 172 -0.27 20.72 -6.19
N ASN A 173 -0.13 21.34 -7.35
CA ASN A 173 1.08 22.07 -7.74
C ASN A 173 1.31 23.29 -6.85
N GLU A 174 0.26 24.06 -6.52
CA GLU A 174 0.34 25.15 -5.55
C GLU A 174 0.85 24.65 -4.18
N LEU A 175 0.26 23.58 -3.64
CA LEU A 175 0.67 23.01 -2.35
C LEU A 175 2.14 22.55 -2.37
N LEU A 176 2.59 21.94 -3.47
CA LEU A 176 3.97 21.52 -3.64
C LEU A 176 4.92 22.71 -3.75
N HIS A 177 4.54 23.73 -4.51
CA HIS A 177 5.32 24.95 -4.66
C HIS A 177 5.46 25.69 -3.34
N ASP A 178 4.38 25.79 -2.56
CA ASP A 178 4.40 26.40 -1.22
C ASP A 178 5.39 25.67 -0.30
N LEU A 179 5.35 24.34 -0.26
CA LEU A 179 6.27 23.55 0.57
C LEU A 179 7.73 23.72 0.12
N TYR A 180 7.96 23.77 -1.19
CA TYR A 180 9.29 23.98 -1.78
C TYR A 180 9.84 25.37 -1.45
N LYS A 181 9.03 26.42 -1.67
CA LYS A 181 9.43 27.81 -1.43
C LYS A 181 9.81 28.07 0.03
N ASN A 182 9.19 27.34 0.96
CA ASN A 182 9.49 27.41 2.39
C ASN A 182 10.60 26.43 2.84
N GLY A 183 11.24 25.70 1.92
CA GLY A 183 12.36 24.81 2.22
C GLY A 183 11.99 23.48 2.91
N TYR A 184 10.70 23.12 2.94
CA TYR A 184 10.25 21.86 3.55
C TYR A 184 10.49 20.65 2.64
N ILE A 185 10.47 20.86 1.32
CA ILE A 185 10.73 19.82 0.32
C ILE A 185 11.69 20.34 -0.75
N TYR A 186 12.34 19.41 -1.45
CA TYR A 186 13.24 19.71 -2.57
C TYR A 186 12.84 18.87 -3.78
N PHE A 187 13.00 19.42 -4.99
CA PHE A 187 12.80 18.68 -6.23
C PHE A 187 14.12 18.16 -6.79
N GLY A 188 14.04 17.08 -7.56
CA GLY A 188 15.17 16.62 -8.37
C GLY A 188 15.61 17.67 -9.39
N LYS A 189 16.91 17.68 -9.72
CA LYS A 189 17.46 18.61 -10.74
C LYS A 189 16.99 18.27 -12.16
N GLN A 190 16.64 17.02 -12.43
CA GLN A 190 16.14 16.57 -13.73
C GLN A 190 14.64 16.84 -13.85
N ILE A 191 14.26 17.53 -14.92
CA ILE A 191 12.89 18.02 -15.17
C ILE A 191 11.94 16.87 -15.56
N ASP A 192 12.46 15.69 -15.90
CA ASP A 192 11.68 14.55 -16.39
C ASP A 192 11.02 13.71 -15.28
N ASN A 193 11.32 13.98 -14.01
CA ASN A 193 10.78 13.25 -12.88
C ASN A 193 10.23 14.17 -11.78
N LEU A 194 9.20 13.70 -11.08
CA LEU A 194 8.58 14.39 -9.94
C LEU A 194 9.13 13.85 -8.62
N ASN A 195 10.44 13.64 -8.56
CA ASN A 195 11.09 13.18 -7.36
C ASN A 195 11.10 14.31 -6.31
N ILE A 196 10.70 13.96 -5.09
CA ILE A 196 10.63 14.87 -3.96
C ILE A 196 11.59 14.37 -2.89
N ARG A 197 12.42 15.25 -2.33
CA ARG A 197 13.23 14.97 -1.14
C ARG A 197 12.67 15.71 0.06
N VAL A 198 12.76 15.06 1.22
CA VAL A 198 12.55 15.66 2.54
C VAL A 198 13.80 15.49 3.38
N ASN A 199 14.07 16.42 4.29
CA ASN A 199 15.17 16.27 5.25
C ASN A 199 14.72 15.38 6.40
N LEU A 200 15.33 14.19 6.50
CA LEU A 200 15.06 13.23 7.56
C LEU A 200 15.86 13.60 8.81
N ALA A 201 15.23 13.53 9.98
CA ALA A 201 15.92 13.74 11.25
C ALA A 201 16.92 12.61 11.56
N GLU A 202 18.08 12.96 12.11
CA GLU A 202 19.03 11.99 12.69
C GLU A 202 18.80 11.98 14.20
N SER A 203 17.78 11.23 14.63
CA SER A 203 17.32 11.20 16.02
C SER A 203 16.90 9.78 16.37
N ASP A 204 16.97 9.43 17.65
CA ASP A 204 16.44 8.16 18.18
C ASP A 204 15.07 8.33 18.87
N ASN A 205 14.59 9.58 18.99
CA ASN A 205 13.35 9.88 19.70
C ASN A 205 12.11 9.64 18.81
N VAL A 206 11.65 8.40 18.75
CA VAL A 206 10.49 7.98 17.95
C VAL A 206 9.18 8.50 18.56
N ALA A 207 8.55 9.47 17.89
CA ALA A 207 7.28 10.05 18.29
C ALA A 207 6.06 9.30 17.74
N TYR A 208 6.17 8.69 16.56
CA TYR A 208 5.08 7.94 15.94
C TYR A 208 5.57 6.66 15.25
N LYS A 209 4.83 5.57 15.40
CA LYS A 209 5.15 4.25 14.81
C LYS A 209 4.12 3.87 13.76
N ILE A 210 4.48 3.98 12.49
CA ILE A 210 3.59 3.63 11.37
C ILE A 210 3.65 2.12 11.16
N LYS A 211 2.54 1.43 11.44
CA LYS A 211 2.39 -0.02 11.23
C LYS A 211 1.63 -0.37 9.96
N GLU A 212 0.87 0.57 9.42
CA GLU A 212 0.06 0.38 8.23
C GLU A 212 0.09 1.63 7.36
N PHE A 213 0.36 1.45 6.07
CA PHE A 213 0.41 2.53 5.07
C PHE A 213 -0.95 2.74 4.42
N SER A 214 -1.98 2.94 5.23
CA SER A 214 -3.33 3.24 4.76
C SER A 214 -3.89 4.46 5.50
N ASN A 215 -4.43 5.45 4.78
CA ASN A 215 -4.99 6.68 5.36
C ASN A 215 -4.03 7.45 6.30
N LEU A 216 -2.75 7.54 5.93
CA LEU A 216 -1.69 8.15 6.75
C LEU A 216 -2.05 9.56 7.22
N GLY A 217 -2.61 10.40 6.34
CA GLY A 217 -3.00 11.76 6.74
C GLY A 217 -4.10 11.78 7.79
N ASN A 218 -5.06 10.84 7.74
CA ASN A 218 -6.07 10.72 8.78
C ASN A 218 -5.55 10.05 10.06
N GLN A 219 -4.59 9.13 9.95
CA GLN A 219 -3.89 8.56 11.11
C GLN A 219 -3.21 9.66 11.92
N TYR A 220 -2.49 10.56 11.24
CA TYR A 220 -1.81 11.70 11.88
C TYR A 220 -2.80 12.70 12.50
N ILE A 221 -3.67 13.28 11.68
CA ILE A 221 -4.56 14.37 12.13
C ILE A 221 -5.50 13.91 13.26
N GLY A 222 -5.87 12.63 13.25
CA GLY A 222 -6.81 12.08 14.19
C GLY A 222 -6.29 12.04 15.62
N ASN A 223 -4.98 12.17 15.83
CA ASN A 223 -4.38 12.20 17.17
C ASN A 223 -4.66 13.50 17.93
N PHE A 224 -4.89 14.61 17.23
CA PHE A 224 -5.07 15.92 17.86
C PHE A 224 -6.38 16.62 17.49
N LYS A 225 -7.07 16.20 16.41
CA LYS A 225 -8.39 16.77 16.06
C LYS A 225 -9.55 15.88 16.49
N LYS A 226 -10.54 16.51 17.11
CA LYS A 226 -11.85 15.90 17.41
C LYS A 226 -12.57 15.50 16.13
N GLY A 227 -13.42 14.47 16.22
CA GLY A 227 -14.25 13.99 15.11
C GLY A 227 -13.62 12.89 14.25
N TYR A 228 -12.36 12.50 14.51
CA TYR A 228 -11.73 11.33 13.90
C TYR A 228 -11.89 10.11 14.81
N ARG A 229 -12.36 8.98 14.26
CA ARG A 229 -12.54 7.72 14.99
C ARG A 229 -12.04 6.54 14.19
N GLN A 230 -11.65 5.49 14.89
CA GLN A 230 -11.36 4.21 14.27
C GLN A 230 -12.68 3.55 13.84
N CYS A 231 -12.71 3.02 12.63
CA CYS A 231 -13.85 2.25 12.12
C CYS A 231 -14.04 1.00 13.00
N ALA A 232 -15.25 0.80 13.52
CA ALA A 232 -15.58 -0.33 14.39
C ALA A 232 -15.62 -1.68 13.68
N ASN A 233 -15.55 -1.71 12.33
CA ASN A 233 -15.47 -2.97 11.60
C ASN A 233 -14.08 -3.61 11.82
N PRO A 234 -14.00 -4.81 12.42
CA PRO A 234 -12.72 -5.48 12.74
C PRO A 234 -11.82 -5.70 11.51
N SER A 235 -12.41 -5.93 10.33
CA SER A 235 -11.66 -6.11 9.09
C SER A 235 -11.20 -4.79 8.46
N CYS A 236 -11.67 -3.65 8.97
CA CYS A 236 -11.35 -2.33 8.42
C CYS A 236 -10.28 -1.61 9.25
N GLY A 237 -10.54 -1.38 10.54
CA GLY A 237 -9.62 -0.69 11.46
C GLY A 237 -9.19 0.74 11.07
N LYS A 238 -9.68 1.31 9.96
CA LYS A 238 -9.24 2.61 9.43
C LYS A 238 -9.66 3.78 10.32
N ARG A 239 -8.75 4.74 10.53
CA ARG A 239 -9.07 6.02 11.17
C ARG A 239 -9.66 6.99 10.15
N VAL A 240 -10.91 7.42 10.36
CA VAL A 240 -11.63 8.30 9.43
C VAL A 240 -12.35 9.43 10.16
N LYS A 241 -12.60 10.53 9.44
CA LYS A 241 -13.44 11.62 9.94
C LYS A 241 -14.90 11.16 9.94
N MET A 242 -15.57 11.23 11.08
CA MET A 242 -16.98 10.90 11.19
C MET A 242 -17.83 12.11 10.83
N THR A 243 -18.79 11.90 9.92
CA THR A 243 -19.72 12.94 9.45
C THR A 243 -20.92 13.11 10.39
N ALA A 244 -21.18 12.14 11.27
CA ALA A 244 -22.27 12.17 12.22
C ALA A 244 -21.81 11.68 13.62
N PRO A 245 -22.39 12.19 14.72
CA PRO A 245 -21.97 11.84 16.08
C PRO A 245 -22.08 10.35 16.40
N ASN A 246 -23.10 9.66 15.86
CA ASN A 246 -23.39 8.25 16.17
C ASN A 246 -22.79 7.28 15.14
N ARG A 247 -22.06 7.80 14.14
CA ARG A 247 -21.44 6.95 13.12
C ARG A 247 -20.22 6.24 13.68
N ILE A 248 -20.26 4.90 13.66
CA ILE A 248 -19.17 4.03 14.14
C ILE A 248 -18.38 3.35 13.02
N TYR A 249 -18.92 3.33 11.80
CA TYR A 249 -18.29 2.73 10.61
C TYR A 249 -17.87 3.79 9.59
N CYS A 250 -16.76 3.55 8.88
CA CYS A 250 -16.39 4.35 7.72
C CYS A 250 -17.46 4.25 6.61
N SER A 251 -17.44 5.16 5.62
CA SER A 251 -18.45 5.18 4.55
C SER A 251 -18.60 3.86 3.82
N LYS A 252 -17.48 3.28 3.40
CA LYS A 252 -17.48 1.99 2.69
C LYS A 252 -18.07 0.86 3.54
N CYS A 253 -17.65 0.72 4.80
CA CYS A 253 -18.17 -0.34 5.66
C CYS A 253 -19.64 -0.11 6.03
N ALA A 254 -20.06 1.14 6.21
CA ALA A 254 -21.48 1.44 6.44
C ALA A 254 -22.33 1.02 5.24
N GLU A 255 -21.92 1.39 4.02
CA GLU A 255 -22.60 1.02 2.78
C GLU A 255 -22.69 -0.50 2.57
N GLU A 256 -21.62 -1.22 2.89
CA GLU A 256 -21.57 -2.69 2.81
C GLU A 256 -22.54 -3.35 3.79
N ILE A 257 -22.49 -2.94 5.07
CA ILE A 257 -23.40 -3.43 6.11
C ILE A 257 -24.86 -3.10 5.77
N ASP A 258 -25.14 -1.90 5.26
CA ASP A 258 -26.50 -1.50 4.89
C ASP A 258 -27.01 -2.31 3.69
N ARG A 259 -26.13 -2.65 2.74
CA ARG A 259 -26.45 -3.52 1.61
C ARG A 259 -26.77 -4.95 2.06
N GLU A 260 -26.01 -5.50 3.00
CA GLU A 260 -26.29 -6.83 3.58
C GLU A 260 -27.63 -6.83 4.32
N LYS A 261 -27.86 -5.84 5.20
CA LYS A 261 -29.15 -5.70 5.90
C LYS A 261 -30.32 -5.56 4.93
N ALA A 262 -30.14 -4.86 3.80
CA ALA A 262 -31.17 -4.74 2.77
C ALA A 262 -31.49 -6.09 2.12
N LYS A 263 -30.48 -6.91 1.81
CA LYS A 263 -30.68 -8.28 1.30
C LYS A 263 -31.44 -9.14 2.32
N ASP A 264 -31.08 -9.06 3.59
CA ASP A 264 -31.75 -9.81 4.66
C ASP A 264 -33.22 -9.40 4.84
N ARG A 265 -33.52 -8.10 4.80
CA ARG A 265 -34.90 -7.61 4.83
C ARG A 265 -35.72 -8.16 3.66
N MET A 266 -35.16 -8.14 2.45
CA MET A 266 -35.84 -8.68 1.27
C MET A 266 -36.05 -10.20 1.34
N LYS A 267 -35.08 -10.95 1.89
CA LYS A 267 -35.23 -12.39 2.13
C LYS A 267 -36.37 -12.67 3.10
N LYS A 268 -36.43 -11.94 4.23
CA LYS A 268 -37.53 -12.06 5.22
C LYS A 268 -38.89 -11.74 4.61
N LEU A 269 -38.99 -10.66 3.84
CA LEU A 269 -40.23 -10.26 3.16
C LEU A 269 -40.70 -11.31 2.13
N ARG A 270 -39.79 -11.88 1.35
CA ARG A 270 -40.13 -12.96 0.41
C ARG A 270 -40.63 -14.21 1.14
N ASN A 271 -39.95 -14.61 2.20
CA ASN A 271 -40.36 -15.77 2.99
C ASN A 271 -41.73 -15.56 3.65
N HIS A 272 -42.02 -14.35 4.15
CA HIS A 272 -43.32 -14.02 4.71
C HIS A 272 -44.44 -14.13 3.66
N LYS A 273 -44.23 -13.55 2.47
CA LYS A 273 -45.19 -13.62 1.37
C LYS A 273 -45.43 -15.04 0.87
N MET A 274 -44.40 -15.90 0.88
CA MET A 274 -44.55 -17.32 0.55
C MET A 274 -45.42 -18.03 1.59
N PHE A 275 -45.18 -17.78 2.88
CA PHE A 275 -45.96 -18.38 3.97
C PHE A 275 -47.43 -17.95 3.93
N GLU A 276 -47.70 -16.67 3.67
CA GLU A 276 -49.06 -16.15 3.47
C GLU A 276 -49.74 -16.80 2.25
N ALA A 277 -49.03 -16.89 1.11
CA ALA A 277 -49.57 -17.52 -0.10
C ALA A 277 -49.87 -19.02 0.08
N ASP A 278 -49.05 -19.75 0.84
CA ASP A 278 -49.28 -21.16 1.13
C ASP A 278 -50.44 -21.36 2.10
N SER A 279 -50.62 -20.45 3.07
CA SER A 279 -51.79 -20.49 3.98
C SER A 279 -53.11 -20.18 3.29
N MET A 280 -53.12 -19.34 2.24
CA MET A 280 -54.33 -19.03 1.45
C MET A 280 -54.70 -20.12 0.43
N LYS A 281 -53.76 -21.01 0.07
CA LYS A 281 -54.04 -22.16 -0.82
C LYS A 281 -54.56 -23.40 -0.10
N ASN A 282 -54.36 -23.46 1.22
CA ASN A 282 -54.74 -24.59 2.07
C ASN A 282 -56.01 -24.29 2.91
N ALA A 283 -56.69 -23.18 2.65
CA ALA A 283 -57.98 -22.78 3.22
C ALA A 283 -59.06 -22.86 2.14
#